data_AF-A0A8J7DFT3-F1
#
_entry.id   AF-A0A8J7DFT3-F1
#
_cell.length_a   1.000
_cell.length_b   1.000
_cell.length_c   1.000
_cell.angle_alpha   90.00
_cell.angle_beta   90.00
_cell.angle_gamma   90.00
#
_symmetry.space_group_name_H-M   'P 1'
#
loop_
_entity.id
_entity.type
_entity.pdbx_description
1 polymer ?
#
loop_
_entity_poly.entity_id
_entity_poly.type
_entity_poly.pdbx_seq_one_letter_code
_entity_poly.pdbx_strand_id
1 'polypeptide(L)'
;MTVFNSPRSKARKKSDQRKYDIWFNFLITLLATNLLSIYVASHGTADLNFIFYEDGVLESLSAIFYFAAAGILALGFKNRPSPLRFWCLFFAVLMFLVGGEEISWGQRLFGIVTPESLSAVNVQDEFNIHNIDGIHQHVRLAGVAFVSLFCFLIPISNRLSESLNQFYSRWGIPVFPFNTMWLVLLSLLFMTVPRGMNLPNTFVLDEIGEFLLSFAWIPFALYNSLGVTSNAAAEANATTECDA
;
A
#
# COMPACT_ATOMS: atom_id res chain seq x y z
N MET A 1 27.47 -37.85 -18.29
CA MET A 1 27.42 -36.40 -18.02
C MET A 1 26.37 -36.13 -16.96
N THR A 2 26.73 -36.23 -15.68
CA THR A 2 25.87 -35.83 -14.56
C THR A 2 26.14 -34.36 -14.28
N VAL A 3 25.25 -33.49 -14.75
CA VAL A 3 25.31 -32.05 -14.45
C VAL A 3 25.10 -31.90 -12.94
N PHE A 4 26.19 -31.65 -12.20
CA PHE A 4 26.14 -31.26 -10.80
C PHE A 4 25.31 -29.99 -10.69
N ASN A 5 24.04 -30.12 -10.30
CA ASN A 5 23.21 -29.00 -9.89
C ASN A 5 23.76 -28.47 -8.57
N SER A 6 24.76 -27.59 -8.67
CA SER A 6 25.36 -26.96 -7.50
C SER A 6 24.30 -26.17 -6.72
N PRO A 7 24.43 -26.03 -5.40
CA PRO A 7 23.53 -25.21 -4.59
C PRO A 7 23.35 -23.79 -5.15
N ARG A 8 24.40 -23.22 -5.74
CA ARG A 8 24.36 -21.92 -6.45
C ARG A 8 23.45 -21.93 -7.68
N SER A 9 23.40 -23.01 -8.46
CA SER A 9 22.51 -23.09 -9.64
C SER A 9 21.03 -23.21 -9.24
N LYS A 10 20.74 -23.95 -8.16
CA LYS A 10 19.39 -24.07 -7.59
C LYS A 10 18.92 -22.74 -6.99
N ALA A 11 19.78 -22.04 -6.24
CA ALA A 11 19.48 -20.73 -5.67
C ALA A 11 19.20 -19.68 -6.75
N ARG A 12 20.01 -19.67 -7.83
CA ARG A 12 19.82 -18.78 -8.99
C ARG A 12 18.48 -19.05 -9.70
N LYS A 13 18.16 -20.33 -9.98
CA LYS A 13 16.86 -20.72 -10.56
C LYS A 13 15.67 -20.29 -9.68
N LYS A 14 15.78 -20.43 -8.35
CA LYS A 14 14.74 -20.02 -7.41
C LYS A 14 14.56 -18.49 -7.34
N SER A 15 15.66 -17.75 -7.45
CA SER A 15 15.67 -16.28 -7.61
C SER A 15 14.96 -15.85 -8.89
N ASP A 16 15.30 -16.49 -10.02
CA ASP A 16 14.75 -16.13 -11.32
C ASP A 16 13.26 -16.48 -11.39
N GLN A 17 12.85 -17.63 -10.85
CA GLN A 17 11.44 -18.00 -10.72
C GLN A 17 10.63 -16.95 -9.93
N ARG A 18 11.14 -16.51 -8.77
CA ARG A 18 10.46 -15.50 -7.95
C ARG A 18 10.29 -14.16 -8.67
N LYS A 19 11.21 -13.81 -9.58
CA LYS A 19 11.06 -12.61 -10.44
C LYS A 19 9.93 -12.80 -11.45
N TYR A 20 9.84 -13.95 -12.10
CA TYR A 20 8.76 -14.25 -13.04
C TYR A 20 7.39 -14.26 -12.34
N ASP A 21 7.31 -14.81 -11.13
CA ASP A 21 6.06 -14.85 -10.36
C ASP A 21 5.55 -13.42 -10.04
N ILE A 22 6.46 -12.48 -9.73
CA ILE A 22 6.10 -11.07 -9.48
C ILE A 22 5.57 -10.41 -10.76
N TRP A 23 6.27 -10.56 -11.89
CA TRP A 23 5.84 -9.96 -13.16
C TRP A 23 4.57 -10.59 -13.72
N PHE A 24 4.38 -11.89 -13.48
CA PHE A 24 3.16 -12.60 -13.84
C PHE A 24 1.96 -12.08 -13.02
N ASN A 25 2.11 -11.98 -11.69
CA ASN A 25 1.08 -11.40 -10.83
C ASN A 25 0.79 -9.95 -11.20
N PHE A 26 1.82 -9.15 -11.52
CA PHE A 26 1.66 -7.79 -12.04
C PHE A 26 0.80 -7.76 -13.28
N LEU A 27 1.12 -8.59 -14.28
CA LEU A 27 0.39 -8.61 -15.55
C LEU A 27 -1.06 -9.06 -15.36
N ILE A 28 -1.31 -10.02 -14.48
CA ILE A 28 -2.66 -10.49 -14.15
C ILE A 28 -3.46 -9.40 -13.42
N THR A 29 -2.89 -8.74 -12.41
CA THR A 29 -3.55 -7.64 -11.71
C THR A 29 -3.85 -6.50 -12.67
N LEU A 30 -2.87 -6.11 -13.50
CA LEU A 30 -3.04 -5.08 -14.51
C LEU A 30 -4.14 -5.44 -15.51
N LEU A 31 -4.15 -6.67 -16.03
CA LEU A 31 -5.17 -7.13 -16.96
C LEU A 31 -6.56 -7.13 -16.31
N ALA A 32 -6.68 -7.66 -15.09
CA ALA A 32 -7.94 -7.73 -14.36
C ALA A 32 -8.53 -6.33 -14.11
N THR A 33 -7.72 -5.37 -13.63
CA THR A 33 -8.20 -4.01 -13.37
C THR A 33 -8.55 -3.26 -14.65
N ASN A 34 -7.79 -3.45 -15.74
CA ASN A 34 -8.11 -2.85 -17.04
C ASN A 34 -9.39 -3.44 -17.65
N LEU A 35 -9.58 -4.76 -17.59
CA LEU A 35 -10.81 -5.41 -18.06
C LEU A 35 -12.03 -4.94 -17.27
N LEU A 36 -11.91 -4.82 -15.95
CA LEU A 36 -12.96 -4.26 -15.10
C LEU A 36 -13.29 -2.82 -15.49
N SER A 37 -12.27 -2.00 -15.76
CA SER A 37 -12.43 -0.60 -16.17
C SER A 37 -13.11 -0.48 -17.54
N ILE A 38 -12.74 -1.32 -18.50
CA ILE A 38 -13.37 -1.39 -19.82
C ILE A 38 -14.83 -1.85 -19.69
N TYR A 39 -15.11 -2.83 -18.84
CA TYR A 39 -16.47 -3.29 -18.58
C TYR A 39 -17.34 -2.15 -18.02
N VAL A 40 -16.86 -1.47 -16.98
CA VAL A 40 -17.54 -0.31 -16.38
C VAL A 40 -17.77 0.80 -17.41
N ALA A 41 -16.77 1.12 -18.23
CA ALA A 41 -16.89 2.14 -19.27
C ALA A 41 -17.89 1.78 -20.37
N SER A 42 -18.06 0.48 -20.68
CA SER A 42 -18.92 0.01 -21.77
C SER A 42 -20.36 -0.32 -21.36
N HIS A 43 -20.57 -0.75 -20.12
CA HIS A 43 -21.89 -1.20 -19.63
C HIS A 43 -22.47 -0.26 -18.55
N GLY A 44 -21.72 0.75 -18.12
CA GLY A 44 -22.07 1.60 -16.99
C GLY A 44 -21.86 0.89 -15.65
N THR A 45 -22.35 1.50 -14.57
CA THR A 45 -22.13 1.02 -13.19
C THR A 45 -23.35 0.36 -12.57
N ALA A 46 -24.52 0.45 -13.21
CA ALA A 46 -25.81 0.11 -12.60
C ALA A 46 -25.84 -1.33 -12.02
N ASP A 47 -25.28 -2.31 -12.74
CA ASP A 47 -25.25 -3.72 -12.31
C ASP A 47 -24.12 -4.01 -11.31
N LEU A 48 -23.17 -3.09 -11.12
CA LEU A 48 -22.00 -3.22 -10.23
C LEU A 48 -22.02 -2.26 -9.06
N ASN A 49 -23.14 -1.59 -8.79
CA ASN A 49 -23.23 -0.64 -7.68
C ASN A 49 -22.81 -1.29 -6.35
N PHE A 50 -23.20 -2.53 -6.06
CA PHE A 50 -22.78 -3.23 -4.83
C PHE A 50 -21.25 -3.39 -4.66
N ILE A 51 -20.46 -3.24 -5.73
CA ILE A 51 -18.99 -3.34 -5.70
C ILE A 51 -18.37 -1.99 -5.34
N PHE A 52 -18.87 -0.92 -5.95
CA PHE A 52 -18.22 0.39 -5.97
C PHE A 52 -18.93 1.46 -5.16
N TYR A 53 -20.19 1.27 -4.77
CA TYR A 53 -20.89 2.22 -3.90
C TYR A 53 -20.37 2.12 -2.46
N GLU A 54 -20.79 3.09 -1.65
CA GLU A 54 -20.65 3.07 -0.19
C GLU A 54 -21.09 1.75 0.43
N ASP A 55 -20.37 1.31 1.45
CA ASP A 55 -20.49 -0.02 2.08
C ASP A 55 -20.31 -1.17 1.06
N GLY A 56 -19.67 -0.88 -0.07
CA GLY A 56 -19.46 -1.81 -1.16
C GLY A 56 -18.35 -2.82 -0.88
N VAL A 57 -18.22 -3.76 -1.82
CA VAL A 57 -17.20 -4.83 -1.71
C VAL A 57 -15.78 -4.25 -1.69
N LEU A 58 -15.47 -3.24 -2.51
CA LEU A 58 -14.11 -2.70 -2.57
C LEU A 58 -13.72 -1.94 -1.31
N GLU A 59 -14.61 -1.08 -0.79
CA GLU A 59 -14.42 -0.35 0.46
C GLU A 59 -14.19 -1.32 1.64
N SER A 60 -15.04 -2.35 1.76
CA SER A 60 -14.89 -3.41 2.76
C SER A 60 -13.55 -4.15 2.63
N LEU A 61 -13.13 -4.48 1.42
CA LEU A 61 -11.85 -5.14 1.18
C LEU A 61 -10.65 -4.22 1.44
N SER A 62 -10.76 -2.93 1.13
CA SER A 62 -9.76 -1.92 1.44
C SER A 62 -9.53 -1.83 2.94
N ALA A 63 -10.60 -1.71 3.72
CA ALA A 63 -10.55 -1.73 5.17
C ALA A 63 -9.90 -3.02 5.70
N ILE A 64 -10.26 -4.19 5.16
CA ILE A 64 -9.63 -5.48 5.52
C ILE A 64 -8.12 -5.45 5.26
N PHE A 65 -7.66 -4.93 4.12
CA PHE A 65 -6.22 -4.86 3.83
C PHE A 65 -5.49 -3.88 4.74
N TYR A 66 -6.09 -2.73 5.05
CA TYR A 66 -5.54 -1.79 6.03
C TYR A 66 -5.44 -2.43 7.43
N PHE A 67 -6.49 -3.09 7.92
CA PHE A 67 -6.45 -3.81 9.19
C PHE A 67 -5.45 -4.97 9.19
N ALA A 68 -5.34 -5.71 8.08
CA ALA A 68 -4.35 -6.77 7.95
C ALA A 68 -2.91 -6.23 7.99
N ALA A 69 -2.64 -5.12 7.27
CA ALA A 69 -1.34 -4.44 7.33
C ALA A 69 -1.04 -3.93 8.74
N ALA A 70 -2.03 -3.35 9.42
CA ALA A 70 -1.93 -2.91 10.81
C ALA A 70 -1.57 -4.08 11.73
N GLY A 71 -2.27 -5.21 11.62
CA GLY A 71 -2.02 -6.42 12.39
C GLY A 71 -0.63 -6.99 12.16
N ILE A 72 -0.18 -7.09 10.91
CA ILE A 72 1.16 -7.58 10.56
C ILE A 72 2.24 -6.71 11.22
N LEU A 73 2.12 -5.38 11.12
CA LEU A 73 3.05 -4.43 11.74
C LEU A 73 3.02 -4.51 13.27
N ALA A 74 1.83 -4.56 13.88
CA ALA A 74 1.61 -4.64 15.32
C ALA A 74 2.05 -5.99 15.93
N LEU A 75 2.10 -7.07 15.16
CA LEU A 75 2.62 -8.35 15.63
C LEU A 75 4.14 -8.45 15.44
N GLY A 76 4.67 -7.89 14.35
CA GLY A 76 6.10 -7.97 14.04
C GLY A 76 7.00 -6.93 14.73
N PHE A 77 6.45 -5.81 15.24
CA PHE A 77 7.27 -4.70 15.78
C PHE A 77 8.23 -5.13 16.91
N LYS A 78 7.85 -6.09 17.76
CA LYS A 78 8.67 -6.54 18.90
C LYS A 78 10.00 -7.14 18.45
N ASN A 79 10.04 -7.69 17.25
CA ASN A 79 11.22 -8.34 16.66
C ASN A 79 12.09 -7.34 15.87
N ARG A 80 11.88 -6.03 16.01
CA ARG A 80 12.58 -5.00 15.26
C ARG A 80 13.46 -4.14 16.19
N PRO A 81 14.65 -3.71 15.73
CA PRO A 81 15.48 -2.81 16.50
C PRO A 81 14.85 -1.41 16.62
N SER A 82 15.26 -0.66 17.64
CA SER A 82 15.02 0.79 17.66
C SER A 82 15.91 1.46 16.61
N PRO A 83 15.42 2.45 15.84
CA PRO A 83 14.09 3.09 15.93
C PRO A 83 13.02 2.49 14.99
N LEU A 84 13.33 1.51 14.12
CA LEU A 84 12.36 0.90 13.20
C LEU A 84 11.10 0.38 13.91
N ARG A 85 11.26 -0.15 15.14
CA ARG A 85 10.17 -0.57 16.00
C ARG A 85 9.12 0.52 16.25
N PHE A 86 9.54 1.78 16.45
CA PHE A 86 8.62 2.90 16.60
C PHE A 86 7.79 3.09 15.34
N TRP A 87 8.45 3.09 14.18
CA TRP A 87 7.77 3.25 12.90
C TRP A 87 6.81 2.11 12.60
N CYS A 88 7.14 0.86 12.94
CA CYS A 88 6.20 -0.25 12.81
C CYS A 88 4.92 -0.01 13.63
N LEU A 89 5.04 0.46 14.88
CA LEU A 89 3.87 0.79 15.70
C LEU A 89 3.10 2.00 15.15
N PHE A 90 3.81 3.04 14.74
CA PHE A 90 3.21 4.23 14.15
C PHE A 90 2.37 3.87 12.92
N PHE A 91 2.95 3.12 11.97
CA PHE A 91 2.23 2.67 10.78
C PHE A 91 1.13 1.66 11.13
N ALA A 92 1.30 0.82 12.16
CA ALA A 92 0.21 -0.06 12.60
C ALA A 92 -1.01 0.73 13.05
N VAL A 93 -0.82 1.75 13.89
CA VAL A 93 -1.91 2.63 14.34
C VAL A 93 -2.48 3.41 13.17
N LEU A 94 -1.63 3.98 12.31
CA LEU A 94 -2.08 4.74 11.13
C LEU A 94 -2.95 3.88 10.21
N MET A 95 -2.51 2.67 9.86
CA MET A 95 -3.28 1.76 9.00
C MET A 95 -4.59 1.32 9.66
N PHE A 96 -4.60 1.14 10.98
CA PHE A 96 -5.84 0.83 11.71
C PHE A 96 -6.84 1.99 11.63
N LEU A 97 -6.38 3.22 11.81
CA LEU A 97 -7.24 4.41 11.69
C LEU A 97 -7.76 4.57 10.26
N VAL A 98 -6.90 4.44 9.25
CA VAL A 98 -7.30 4.52 7.83
C VAL A 98 -8.32 3.44 7.48
N GLY A 99 -8.08 2.18 7.88
CA GLY A 99 -9.05 1.10 7.66
C GLY A 99 -10.37 1.29 8.40
N GLY A 100 -10.38 2.01 9.52
CA GLY A 100 -11.60 2.41 10.22
C GLY A 100 -12.37 3.51 9.48
N GLU A 101 -11.65 4.53 8.99
CA GLU A 101 -12.25 5.61 8.19
C GLU A 101 -12.91 5.05 6.91
N GLU A 102 -12.30 4.04 6.28
CA GLU A 102 -12.83 3.30 5.13
C GLU A 102 -14.11 2.50 5.42
N ILE A 103 -14.62 2.42 6.66
CA ILE A 103 -15.93 1.79 6.94
C ILE A 103 -16.76 2.65 7.89
N SER A 104 -16.40 3.93 8.03
CA SER A 104 -17.06 4.91 8.88
C SER A 104 -17.32 4.40 10.30
N TRP A 105 -16.33 3.69 10.84
CA TRP A 105 -16.36 3.03 12.14
C TRP A 105 -16.70 3.99 13.30
N GLY A 106 -16.33 5.27 13.19
CA GLY A 106 -16.59 6.29 14.20
C GLY A 106 -18.08 6.46 14.51
N GLN A 107 -18.90 6.48 13.46
CA GLN A 107 -20.36 6.60 13.59
C GLN A 107 -20.97 5.28 14.03
N ARG A 108 -20.51 4.17 13.44
CA ARG A 108 -21.07 2.84 13.68
C ARG A 108 -20.79 2.32 15.10
N LEU A 109 -19.59 2.57 15.62
CA LEU A 109 -19.15 2.09 16.93
C LEU A 109 -19.43 3.07 18.07
N PHE A 110 -19.26 4.38 17.83
CA PHE A 110 -19.35 5.39 18.88
C PHE A 110 -20.60 6.28 18.77
N GLY A 111 -21.45 6.06 17.76
CA GLY A 111 -22.67 6.84 17.57
C GLY A 111 -22.39 8.32 17.32
N ILE A 112 -21.20 8.66 16.81
CA ILE A 112 -20.83 10.04 16.51
C ILE A 112 -21.77 10.54 15.40
N VAL A 113 -22.61 11.51 15.74
CA VAL A 113 -23.53 12.13 14.79
C VAL A 113 -22.74 13.13 13.95
N THR A 114 -22.93 13.08 12.64
CA THR A 114 -22.38 14.08 11.70
C THR A 114 -22.91 15.45 12.09
N PRO A 115 -22.05 16.42 12.48
CA PRO A 115 -22.49 17.78 12.80
C PRO A 115 -23.24 18.38 11.61
N GLU A 116 -24.25 19.21 11.86
CA GLU A 116 -25.08 19.82 10.81
C GLU A 116 -24.24 20.65 9.82
N SER A 117 -23.15 21.26 10.30
CA SER A 117 -22.16 21.96 9.47
C SER A 117 -21.33 21.05 8.56
N LEU A 118 -21.20 19.76 8.91
CA LEU A 118 -20.52 18.74 8.10
C LEU A 118 -21.50 18.03 7.16
N SER A 119 -22.73 17.74 7.60
CA SER A 119 -23.79 17.14 6.77
C SER A 119 -24.12 18.00 5.54
N ALA A 120 -24.14 19.33 5.70
CA ALA A 120 -24.36 20.26 4.59
C ALA A 120 -23.30 20.18 3.46
N VAL A 121 -22.15 19.58 3.75
CA VAL A 121 -21.03 19.39 2.83
C VAL A 121 -20.56 17.94 2.81
N ASN A 122 -21.36 16.96 3.24
CA ASN A 122 -20.98 15.56 3.18
C ASN A 122 -21.83 14.87 2.12
N VAL A 123 -21.20 14.20 1.15
CA VAL A 123 -21.92 13.57 0.03
C VAL A 123 -22.75 12.35 0.50
N GLN A 124 -22.43 11.81 1.67
CA GLN A 124 -22.87 10.52 2.19
C GLN A 124 -23.45 10.62 3.62
N ASP A 125 -23.63 11.84 4.15
CA ASP A 125 -24.07 12.11 5.53
C ASP A 125 -23.21 11.43 6.64
N GLU A 126 -21.96 11.09 6.34
CA GLU A 126 -21.06 10.41 7.27
C GLU A 126 -20.14 11.38 8.05
N PHE A 127 -19.62 10.95 9.22
CA PHE A 127 -18.68 11.73 10.04
C PHE A 127 -17.23 11.51 9.59
N ASN A 128 -17.00 10.57 8.66
CA ASN A 128 -15.67 10.32 8.16
C ASN A 128 -15.13 11.60 7.48
N ILE A 129 -13.83 11.86 7.67
CA ILE A 129 -13.18 13.07 7.12
C ILE A 129 -13.00 12.94 5.60
N HIS A 130 -13.03 11.70 5.10
CA HIS A 130 -12.92 11.31 3.69
C HIS A 130 -14.14 11.72 2.85
N ASN A 131 -15.31 11.97 3.47
CA ASN A 131 -16.62 12.10 2.81
C ASN A 131 -17.10 13.56 2.61
N ILE A 132 -16.28 14.55 2.97
CA ILE A 132 -16.59 15.98 2.86
C ILE A 132 -16.55 16.43 1.38
N ASP A 133 -17.69 16.74 0.77
CA ASP A 133 -17.88 17.26 -0.58
C ASP A 133 -16.97 18.46 -0.91
N GLY A 134 -16.47 18.49 -2.15
CA GLY A 134 -15.43 19.43 -2.61
C GLY A 134 -14.03 19.21 -2.02
N ILE A 135 -13.91 18.56 -0.86
CA ILE A 135 -12.64 18.15 -0.24
C ILE A 135 -12.33 16.69 -0.59
N HIS A 136 -13.33 15.82 -0.68
CA HIS A 136 -13.25 14.36 -0.88
C HIS A 136 -12.39 13.99 -2.09
N GLN A 137 -12.66 14.55 -3.27
CA GLN A 137 -11.92 14.20 -4.48
C GLN A 137 -10.49 14.76 -4.49
N HIS A 138 -10.27 15.92 -3.87
CA HIS A 138 -8.96 16.57 -3.84
C HIS A 138 -8.08 16.06 -2.70
N VAL A 139 -8.65 15.69 -1.56
CA VAL A 139 -7.95 15.10 -0.42
C VAL A 139 -7.67 13.63 -0.64
N ARG A 140 -8.56 12.85 -1.27
CA ARG A 140 -8.23 11.49 -1.76
C ARG A 140 -6.99 11.53 -2.64
N LEU A 141 -7.05 12.35 -3.70
CA LEU A 141 -5.93 12.46 -4.64
C LEU A 141 -4.66 13.03 -3.98
N ALA A 142 -4.77 14.07 -3.16
CA ALA A 142 -3.62 14.66 -2.47
C ALA A 142 -3.00 13.70 -1.45
N GLY A 143 -3.82 12.96 -0.71
CA GLY A 143 -3.41 11.94 0.24
C GLY A 143 -2.69 10.80 -0.46
N VAL A 144 -3.27 10.25 -1.54
CA VAL A 144 -2.62 9.21 -2.36
C VAL A 144 -1.34 9.73 -3.00
N ALA A 145 -1.33 10.95 -3.55
CA ALA A 145 -0.12 11.56 -4.12
C ALA A 145 0.99 11.75 -3.08
N PHE A 146 0.64 12.21 -1.88
CA PHE A 146 1.58 12.39 -0.78
C PHE A 146 2.17 11.05 -0.31
N VAL A 147 1.32 10.05 -0.04
CA VAL A 147 1.77 8.69 0.32
C VAL A 147 2.65 8.12 -0.78
N SER A 148 2.22 8.24 -2.03
CA SER A 148 2.98 7.73 -3.17
C SER A 148 4.34 8.39 -3.29
N LEU A 149 4.44 9.71 -3.04
CA LEU A 149 5.73 10.41 -3.01
C LEU A 149 6.70 9.72 -2.06
N PHE A 150 6.30 9.33 -0.84
CA PHE A 150 7.19 8.58 0.07
C PHE A 150 7.49 7.18 -0.43
N CYS A 151 6.49 6.48 -0.97
CA CYS A 151 6.66 5.13 -1.53
C CYS A 151 7.62 5.10 -2.74
N PHE A 152 7.78 6.20 -3.47
CA PHE A 152 8.77 6.33 -4.56
C PHE A 152 10.08 6.95 -4.08
N LEU A 153 10.03 8.08 -3.38
CA LEU A 153 11.20 8.88 -3.03
C LEU A 153 12.15 8.11 -2.12
N ILE A 154 11.66 7.45 -1.07
CA ILE A 154 12.52 6.76 -0.10
C ILE A 154 13.25 5.58 -0.78
N PRO A 155 12.57 4.60 -1.42
CA PRO A 155 13.28 3.45 -2.00
C PRO A 155 14.20 3.82 -3.17
N ILE A 156 13.84 4.82 -3.98
CA ILE A 156 14.68 5.29 -5.09
C ILE A 156 15.91 5.99 -4.54
N SER A 157 15.74 6.96 -3.64
CA SER A 157 16.86 7.70 -3.06
C SER A 157 17.80 6.81 -2.24
N ASN A 158 17.26 5.79 -1.58
CA ASN A 158 18.02 4.74 -0.89
C ASN A 158 18.94 3.93 -1.82
N ARG A 159 18.57 3.78 -3.10
CA ARG A 159 19.41 3.09 -4.11
C ARG A 159 20.38 4.02 -4.83
N LEU A 160 20.09 5.31 -4.88
CA LEU A 160 20.89 6.31 -5.58
C LEU A 160 21.98 6.94 -4.70
N SER A 161 21.78 6.98 -3.38
CA SER A 161 22.70 7.65 -2.45
C SER A 161 22.95 6.81 -1.20
N GLU A 162 24.20 6.43 -1.01
CA GLU A 162 24.68 5.72 0.18
C GLU A 162 24.49 6.57 1.46
N SER A 163 24.66 7.89 1.36
CA SER A 163 24.43 8.80 2.49
C SER A 163 22.97 8.80 2.95
N LEU A 164 22.02 8.77 2.00
CA LEU A 164 20.60 8.66 2.33
C LEU A 164 20.25 7.28 2.87
N ASN A 165 20.86 6.22 2.35
CA ASN A 165 20.70 4.87 2.90
C ASN A 165 21.14 4.79 4.37
N GLN A 166 22.32 5.34 4.69
CA GLN A 166 22.81 5.41 6.06
C GLN A 166 21.89 6.26 6.94
N PHE A 167 21.36 7.37 6.42
CA PHE A 167 20.38 8.20 7.12
C PHE A 167 19.09 7.42 7.43
N TYR A 168 18.46 6.78 6.43
CA TYR A 168 17.23 6.01 6.63
C TYR A 168 17.46 4.83 7.59
N SER A 169 18.58 4.14 7.46
CA SER A 169 18.95 3.03 8.35
C SER A 169 19.16 3.49 9.80
N ARG A 170 19.85 4.62 10.00
CA ARG A 170 20.07 5.22 11.33
C ARG A 170 18.76 5.64 12.01
N TRP A 171 17.84 6.22 11.25
CA TRP A 171 16.53 6.66 11.74
C TRP A 171 15.46 5.57 11.63
N GLY A 172 15.83 4.36 11.19
CA GLY A 172 14.94 3.20 11.03
C GLY A 172 13.72 3.48 10.17
N ILE A 173 13.85 4.39 9.20
CA ILE A 173 12.75 4.80 8.32
C ILE A 173 12.32 3.59 7.48
N PRO A 174 11.05 3.17 7.54
CA PRO A 174 10.56 2.05 6.74
C PRO A 174 10.73 2.31 5.25
N VAL A 175 11.12 1.27 4.52
CA VAL A 175 11.33 1.36 3.08
C VAL A 175 10.22 0.59 2.37
N PHE A 176 9.62 1.20 1.36
CA PHE A 176 8.65 0.52 0.52
C PHE A 176 9.34 -0.50 -0.40
N PRO A 177 8.87 -1.75 -0.47
CA PRO A 177 9.51 -2.78 -1.28
C PRO A 177 9.47 -2.44 -2.77
N PHE A 178 10.65 -2.34 -3.39
CA PHE A 178 10.79 -1.90 -4.79
C PHE A 178 10.00 -2.76 -5.79
N ASN A 179 9.88 -4.06 -5.52
CA ASN A 179 9.19 -5.02 -6.38
C ASN A 179 7.65 -4.90 -6.34
N THR A 180 7.09 -4.09 -5.43
CA THR A 180 5.64 -3.87 -5.32
C THR A 180 5.26 -2.40 -5.46
N MET A 181 6.22 -1.50 -5.73
CA MET A 181 5.96 -0.08 -6.00
C MET A 181 5.03 0.13 -7.20
N TRP A 182 4.94 -0.83 -8.11
CA TRP A 182 4.00 -0.78 -9.23
C TRP A 182 2.53 -0.77 -8.77
N LEU A 183 2.19 -1.35 -7.61
CA LEU A 183 0.80 -1.28 -7.08
C LEU A 183 0.42 0.16 -6.76
N VAL A 184 1.34 0.89 -6.13
CA VAL A 184 1.19 2.32 -5.83
C VAL A 184 1.16 3.14 -7.12
N LEU A 185 1.97 2.78 -8.12
CA LEU A 185 1.92 3.43 -9.42
C LEU A 185 0.56 3.22 -10.10
N LEU A 186 0.04 2.00 -10.10
CA LEU A 186 -1.27 1.73 -10.69
C LEU A 186 -2.37 2.49 -9.95
N SER A 187 -2.35 2.51 -8.62
CA SER A 187 -3.26 3.32 -7.81
C SER A 187 -3.26 4.80 -8.27
N LEU A 188 -2.08 5.42 -8.37
CA LEU A 188 -1.95 6.79 -8.87
C LEU A 188 -2.50 6.97 -10.28
N LEU A 189 -2.21 6.04 -11.19
CA LEU A 189 -2.67 6.14 -12.58
C LEU A 189 -4.20 6.05 -12.67
N PHE A 190 -4.82 5.17 -11.88
CA PHE A 190 -6.27 5.05 -11.80
C PHE A 190 -6.94 6.33 -11.31
N MET A 191 -6.31 7.07 -10.40
CA MET A 191 -6.84 8.35 -9.92
C MET A 191 -6.53 9.53 -10.85
N THR A 192 -5.34 9.57 -11.45
CA THR A 192 -4.86 10.77 -12.17
C THR A 192 -5.20 10.78 -13.65
N VAL A 193 -5.08 9.64 -14.35
CA VAL A 193 -5.27 9.57 -15.80
C VAL A 193 -6.70 9.91 -16.21
N PRO A 194 -7.75 9.35 -15.56
CA PRO A 194 -9.13 9.67 -15.93
C PRO A 194 -9.46 11.15 -15.74
N ARG A 195 -8.94 11.77 -14.67
CA ARG A 195 -9.09 13.21 -14.43
C ARG A 195 -8.36 14.05 -15.47
N GLY A 196 -7.12 13.69 -15.80
CA GLY A 196 -6.35 14.39 -16.83
C GLY A 196 -6.97 14.28 -18.23
N MET A 197 -7.72 13.21 -18.49
CA MET A 197 -8.43 12.96 -19.75
C MET A 197 -9.89 13.44 -19.74
N ASN A 198 -10.37 14.02 -18.63
CA ASN A 198 -11.78 14.40 -18.44
C ASN A 198 -12.78 13.26 -18.72
N LEU A 199 -12.45 12.04 -18.28
CA LEU A 199 -13.34 10.89 -18.44
C LEU A 199 -14.55 11.00 -17.50
N PRO A 200 -15.74 10.51 -17.93
CA PRO A 200 -16.89 10.41 -17.04
C PRO A 200 -16.68 9.29 -16.00
N ASN A 201 -17.43 9.36 -14.89
CA ASN A 201 -17.47 8.32 -13.84
C ASN A 201 -16.11 8.00 -13.19
N THR A 202 -15.31 9.03 -12.85
CA THR A 202 -13.99 8.85 -12.21
C THR A 202 -14.07 8.17 -10.85
N PHE A 203 -15.21 8.26 -10.15
CA PHE A 203 -15.41 7.66 -8.83
C PHE A 203 -15.09 6.17 -8.79
N VAL A 204 -15.58 5.39 -9.75
CA VAL A 204 -15.30 3.94 -9.81
C VAL A 204 -13.81 3.65 -9.99
N LEU A 205 -13.11 4.49 -10.74
CA LEU A 205 -11.68 4.35 -10.97
C LEU A 205 -10.89 4.76 -9.71
N ASP A 206 -11.42 5.69 -8.91
CA ASP A 206 -10.85 6.05 -7.61
C ASP A 206 -10.96 4.90 -6.62
N GLU A 207 -12.13 4.25 -6.53
CA GLU A 207 -12.34 3.06 -5.68
C GLU A 207 -11.35 1.94 -6.02
N ILE A 208 -11.11 1.70 -7.32
CA ILE A 208 -10.08 0.74 -7.76
C ILE A 208 -8.68 1.21 -7.34
N GLY A 209 -8.41 2.51 -7.46
CA GLY A 209 -7.14 3.11 -7.06
C GLY A 209 -6.87 2.96 -5.55
N GLU A 210 -7.87 3.18 -4.71
CA GLU A 210 -7.77 3.05 -3.24
C GLU A 210 -7.61 1.59 -2.83
N PHE A 211 -8.37 0.69 -3.44
CA PHE A 211 -8.20 -0.75 -3.25
C PHE A 211 -6.78 -1.22 -3.60
N LEU A 212 -6.21 -0.73 -4.70
CA LEU A 212 -4.82 -1.07 -5.05
C LEU A 212 -3.82 -0.51 -4.04
N LEU A 213 -4.06 0.69 -3.51
CA LEU A 213 -3.21 1.29 -2.48
C LEU A 213 -3.29 0.53 -1.16
N SER A 214 -4.49 0.19 -0.70
CA SER A 214 -4.73 -0.58 0.53
C SER A 214 -4.03 -1.94 0.45
N PHE A 215 -4.14 -2.62 -0.69
CA PHE A 215 -3.41 -3.87 -0.93
C PHE A 215 -1.89 -3.70 -0.94
N ALA A 216 -1.37 -2.57 -1.45
CA ALA A 216 0.06 -2.27 -1.48
C ALA A 216 0.70 -2.16 -0.08
N TRP A 217 -0.10 -1.91 0.96
CA TRP A 217 0.39 -1.88 2.35
C TRP A 217 0.72 -3.26 2.91
N ILE A 218 0.19 -4.34 2.36
CA ILE A 218 0.52 -5.72 2.78
C ILE A 218 2.00 -6.04 2.54
N PRO A 219 2.57 -5.92 1.33
CA PRO A 219 3.98 -6.17 1.13
C PRO A 219 4.86 -5.17 1.89
N PHE A 220 4.44 -3.92 2.07
CA PHE A 220 5.13 -2.96 2.94
C PHE A 220 5.21 -3.46 4.39
N ALA A 221 4.07 -3.90 4.93
CA ALA A 221 3.96 -4.41 6.28
C ALA A 221 4.85 -5.64 6.47
N LEU A 222 4.77 -6.61 5.55
CA LEU A 222 5.62 -7.81 5.57
C LEU A 222 7.11 -7.47 5.46
N TYR A 223 7.49 -6.57 4.53
CA TYR A 223 8.89 -6.20 4.33
C TYR A 223 9.49 -5.55 5.57
N ASN A 224 8.77 -4.64 6.23
CA ASN A 224 9.30 -3.91 7.37
C ASN A 224 9.15 -4.66 8.70
N SER A 225 8.14 -5.54 8.85
CA SER A 225 7.89 -6.31 10.08
C SER A 225 8.57 -7.68 10.11
N LEU A 226 8.74 -8.34 8.95
CA LEU A 226 9.36 -9.66 8.83
C LEU A 226 10.72 -9.61 8.14
N GLY A 227 11.04 -8.53 7.44
CA GLY A 227 12.29 -8.39 6.67
C GLY A 227 13.50 -8.84 7.46
N VAL A 228 14.29 -9.73 6.87
CA VAL A 228 15.57 -10.15 7.43
C VAL A 228 16.36 -8.87 7.70
N THR A 229 16.65 -8.58 8.97
CA THR A 229 17.68 -7.60 9.35
C THR A 229 18.85 -7.89 8.42
N SER A 230 19.15 -6.96 7.51
CA SER A 230 20.16 -7.20 6.48
C SER A 230 21.38 -7.78 7.17
N ASN A 231 21.73 -9.01 6.77
CA ASN A 231 22.89 -9.72 7.26
C ASN A 231 24.19 -8.91 7.09
N ALA A 232 24.16 -7.74 6.44
CA ALA A 232 25.25 -6.78 6.42
C ALA A 232 25.74 -6.36 7.83
N ALA A 233 24.86 -6.24 8.83
CA ALA A 233 25.30 -5.91 10.20
C ALA A 233 25.87 -7.14 10.94
N ALA A 234 25.42 -8.35 10.60
CA ALA A 234 25.94 -9.59 11.18
C ALA A 234 27.24 -10.07 10.50
N GLU A 235 27.37 -9.86 9.19
CA GLU A 235 28.58 -10.16 8.41
C GLU A 235 29.71 -9.16 8.73
N ALA A 236 29.40 -7.88 8.96
CA ALA A 236 30.41 -6.89 9.38
C ALA A 236 31.02 -7.20 10.76
N ASN A 237 30.22 -7.75 11.69
CA ASN A 237 30.71 -8.21 13.00
C ASN A 237 31.44 -9.56 12.91
N ALA A 238 31.05 -10.45 11.99
CA ALA A 238 31.74 -11.73 11.80
C ALA A 238 33.12 -11.57 11.15
N THR A 239 33.32 -10.54 10.30
CA THR A 239 34.63 -10.25 9.71
C THR A 239 35.59 -9.58 10.70
N THR A 240 35.10 -8.86 11.70
CA THR A 240 35.96 -8.20 12.71
C THR A 240 36.44 -9.16 13.80
N GLU A 241 35.73 -10.25 14.06
CA GLU A 241 36.18 -11.31 14.99
C GLU A 241 37.11 -12.35 14.33
N CYS A 242 37.14 -12.44 12.99
CA CYS A 242 38.00 -13.39 12.29
C CYS A 242 39.40 -12.82 11.97
N ASP A 243 39.56 -11.50 12.07
CA ASP A 243 40.80 -10.75 11.80
C ASP A 243 41.50 -10.23 13.09
N ALA A 244 41.04 -10.66 14.28
CA ALA A 244 41.63 -10.35 15.58
C ALA A 244 42.17 -11.62 16.28
#